data_AF-A0A538MM94-F1
#
_entry.id   AF-A0A538MM94-F1
#
_cell.length_a   1.000
_cell.length_b   1.000
_cell.length_c   1.000
_cell.angle_alpha   90.00
_cell.angle_beta   90.00
_cell.angle_gamma   90.00
#
_symmetry.space_group_name_H-M   'P 1'
#
loop_
_entity.id
_entity.type
_entity.pdbx_description
1 polymer ?
#
loop_
_entity_poly.entity_id
_entity_poly.type
_entity_poly.pdbx_seq_one_letter_code
_entity_poly.pdbx_strand_id
1 'polypeptide(L)'
;MLGGRAVAFELLSVGSGEAPLEQMIQARLARVGVQASIRLLELGAFLDRVNARRHDFDAAVLGTSGDPGLGYLGPLAELAGMRAPAEPAAAQRFFRDSLPVAFLYHGRGVQGMNRRVQGVR
;
A
#
# COMPACT_ATOMS: atom_id res chain seq x y z
N MET A 1 -19.61 -12.59 -11.43
CA MET A 1 -20.01 -12.90 -10.03
C MET A 1 -19.24 -14.14 -9.58
N LEU A 2 -18.43 -14.03 -8.54
CA LEU A 2 -17.76 -15.18 -7.92
C LEU A 2 -18.80 -15.99 -7.11
N GLY A 3 -19.47 -16.95 -7.75
CA GLY A 3 -20.24 -18.01 -7.07
C GLY A 3 -21.34 -17.61 -6.07
N GLY A 4 -21.86 -16.38 -6.10
CA GLY A 4 -22.88 -15.90 -5.16
C GLY A 4 -22.36 -15.52 -3.76
N ARG A 5 -21.04 -15.51 -3.53
CA ARG A 5 -20.45 -15.11 -2.25
C ARG A 5 -20.09 -13.62 -2.32
N ALA A 6 -20.58 -12.84 -1.35
CA ALA A 6 -20.15 -11.46 -1.19
C ALA A 6 -18.63 -11.42 -0.94
N VAL A 7 -17.91 -10.59 -1.69
CA VAL A 7 -16.47 -10.39 -1.48
C VAL A 7 -16.33 -9.36 -0.38
N ALA A 8 -15.78 -9.78 0.76
CA ALA A 8 -15.55 -8.93 1.92
C ALA A 8 -14.16 -9.16 2.50
N PHE A 9 -13.48 -8.10 2.95
CA PHE A 9 -12.15 -8.18 3.54
C PHE A 9 -11.82 -7.00 4.47
N GLU A 10 -10.83 -7.17 5.34
CA GLU A 10 -10.29 -6.10 6.18
C GLU A 10 -9.19 -5.29 5.45
N LEU A 11 -9.28 -3.96 5.49
CA LEU A 11 -8.28 -3.03 4.95
C LEU A 11 -7.51 -2.37 6.11
N LEU A 12 -6.26 -2.82 6.32
CA LEU A 12 -5.37 -2.26 7.32
C LEU A 12 -4.73 -0.94 6.86
N SER A 13 -4.62 0.03 7.75
CA SER A 13 -3.82 1.25 7.55
C SER A 13 -3.34 1.79 8.91
N VAL A 14 -2.28 2.60 8.88
CA VAL A 14 -1.85 3.38 10.05
C VAL A 14 -2.73 4.62 10.24
N GLY A 15 -3.41 5.06 9.17
CA GLY A 15 -4.26 6.24 9.17
C GLY A 15 -3.47 7.55 9.27
N SER A 16 -3.84 8.55 8.48
CA SER A 16 -3.38 9.93 8.66
C SER A 16 -4.60 10.84 8.80
N GLY A 17 -4.80 11.41 10.00
CA GLY A 17 -6.00 12.20 10.29
C GLY A 17 -7.27 11.35 10.13
N GLU A 18 -8.20 11.81 9.28
CA GLU A 18 -9.54 11.22 9.08
C GLU A 18 -9.57 10.02 8.10
N ALA A 19 -8.42 9.50 7.66
CA ALA A 19 -8.30 8.38 6.70
C ALA A 19 -9.10 8.56 5.38
N PRO A 20 -9.02 9.72 4.69
CA PRO A 20 -9.82 10.00 3.50
C PRO A 20 -9.50 9.08 2.32
N LEU A 21 -8.25 8.60 2.21
CA LEU A 21 -7.85 7.65 1.17
C LEU A 21 -8.56 6.31 1.35
N GLU A 22 -8.55 5.78 2.57
CA GLU A 22 -9.17 4.52 2.94
C GLU A 22 -10.69 4.59 2.74
N GLN A 23 -11.31 5.70 3.13
CA GLN A 23 -12.73 5.94 2.87
C GLN A 23 -13.06 6.00 1.37
N MET A 24 -12.21 6.65 0.57
CA MET A 24 -12.38 6.65 -0.89
C MET A 24 -12.26 5.25 -1.49
N ILE A 25 -11.30 4.45 -1.03
CA ILE A 25 -11.13 3.05 -1.46
C ILE A 25 -12.37 2.24 -1.11
N GLN A 26 -12.81 2.30 0.15
CA GLN A 26 -14.02 1.62 0.63
C GLN A 26 -15.25 1.98 -0.22
N ALA A 27 -15.48 3.28 -0.46
CA ALA A 27 -16.62 3.74 -1.25
C ALA A 27 -16.57 3.25 -2.71
N ARG A 28 -15.37 3.20 -3.32
CA ARG A 28 -15.20 2.71 -4.70
C ARG A 28 -15.40 1.19 -4.80
N LEU A 29 -14.92 0.43 -3.82
CA LEU A 29 -15.13 -1.02 -3.76
C LEU A 29 -16.61 -1.38 -3.54
N ALA A 30 -17.30 -0.64 -2.68
CA ALA A 30 -18.72 -0.84 -2.43
C ALA A 30 -19.56 -0.69 -3.72
N ARG A 31 -19.19 0.26 -4.60
CA ARG A 31 -19.87 0.46 -5.90
C ARG A 31 -19.81 -0.75 -6.84
N VAL A 32 -18.85 -1.65 -6.64
CA VAL A 32 -18.71 -2.89 -7.42
C VAL A 32 -19.08 -4.14 -6.62
N GLY A 33 -19.74 -3.97 -5.47
CA GLY A 33 -20.22 -5.07 -4.64
C GLY A 33 -19.15 -5.71 -3.75
N VAL A 34 -18.03 -5.03 -3.51
CA VAL A 34 -16.95 -5.49 -2.63
C VAL A 34 -17.00 -4.70 -1.32
N GLN A 35 -17.04 -5.40 -0.19
CA GLN A 35 -17.10 -4.81 1.14
C GLN A 35 -15.72 -4.75 1.77
N ALA A 36 -15.19 -3.54 2.01
CA ALA A 36 -13.95 -3.36 2.76
C ALA A 36 -14.25 -2.76 4.14
N SER A 37 -13.79 -3.40 5.22
CA SER A 37 -13.81 -2.81 6.57
C SER A 37 -12.48 -2.14 6.86
N ILE A 38 -12.51 -0.83 7.15
CA ILE A 38 -11.28 -0.08 7.46
C ILE A 38 -10.87 -0.38 8.91
N ARG A 39 -9.63 -0.79 9.10
CA ARG A 39 -9.03 -1.01 10.41
C ARG A 39 -7.78 -0.16 10.53
N LEU A 40 -7.89 0.91 11.31
CA LEU A 40 -6.75 1.74 11.66
C LEU A 40 -6.01 1.13 12.86
N LEU A 41 -4.69 1.13 12.77
CA LEU A 41 -3.75 0.59 13.76
C LEU A 41 -2.67 1.62 14.07
N GLU A 42 -2.12 1.54 15.28
CA GLU A 42 -0.84 2.20 15.58
C GLU A 42 0.27 1.55 14.72
N LEU A 43 1.31 2.31 14.34
CA LEU A 43 2.37 1.86 13.43
C LEU A 43 3.00 0.53 13.86
N GLY A 44 3.30 0.34 15.15
CA GLY A 44 3.89 -0.90 15.65
C GLY A 44 2.98 -2.11 15.43
N ALA A 45 1.68 -1.96 15.74
CA ALA A 45 0.69 -3.02 15.54
C ALA A 45 0.44 -3.29 14.04
N PHE A 46 0.51 -2.25 13.20
CA PHE A 46 0.44 -2.40 11.76
C PHE A 46 1.61 -3.21 11.21
N LEU A 47 2.85 -2.86 11.58
CA LEU A 47 4.06 -3.54 11.12
C LEU A 47 4.15 -4.99 11.61
N ASP A 48 3.55 -5.31 12.75
CA ASP A 48 3.47 -6.68 13.25
C ASP A 48 2.59 -7.57 12.35
N ARG A 49 1.46 -7.03 11.87
CA ARG A 49 0.52 -7.75 10.99
C ARG A 49 0.98 -7.74 9.52
N VAL A 50 1.38 -6.57 9.02
CA VAL A 50 1.82 -6.34 7.63
C VAL A 50 3.30 -6.66 7.50
N ASN A 51 3.60 -7.96 7.57
CA ASN A 51 4.94 -8.51 7.53
C ASN A 51 4.96 -9.75 6.64
N ALA A 52 5.93 -9.87 5.72
CA ALA A 52 6.00 -10.98 4.76
C ALA A 52 6.08 -12.38 5.40
N ARG A 53 6.56 -12.50 6.65
CA ARG A 53 6.63 -13.78 7.36
C ARG A 53 5.32 -14.17 8.03
N ARG A 54 4.56 -13.21 8.55
CA ARG A 54 3.28 -13.48 9.25
C ARG A 54 2.09 -13.41 8.30
N HIS A 55 2.10 -12.44 7.38
CA HIS A 55 1.06 -12.16 6.39
C HIS A 55 -0.35 -12.18 7.00
N ASP A 56 -0.52 -11.54 8.16
CA ASP A 56 -1.75 -11.55 8.95
C ASP A 56 -2.69 -10.39 8.57
N PHE A 57 -3.02 -10.31 7.28
CA PHE A 57 -3.89 -9.28 6.72
C PHE A 57 -4.48 -9.74 5.37
N ASP A 58 -5.67 -9.23 5.03
CA ASP A 58 -6.27 -9.43 3.71
C ASP A 58 -5.77 -8.36 2.71
N ALA A 59 -5.80 -7.09 3.15
CA ALA A 59 -5.31 -5.95 2.39
C ALA A 59 -4.72 -4.89 3.33
N ALA A 60 -3.71 -4.16 2.85
CA ALA A 60 -3.09 -3.08 3.59
C ALA A 60 -2.79 -1.88 2.68
N VAL A 61 -3.00 -0.67 3.21
CA VAL A 61 -2.51 0.59 2.61
C VAL A 61 -1.21 0.95 3.30
N LEU A 62 -0.15 1.13 2.51
CA LEU A 62 1.16 1.52 3.00
C LEU A 62 1.83 2.52 2.06
N GLY A 63 2.67 3.37 2.63
CA GLY A 63 3.63 4.17 1.88
C GLY A 63 4.91 3.39 1.65
N THR A 64 5.52 3.57 0.48
CA THR A 64 6.88 3.08 0.21
C THR A 64 7.76 4.23 -0.25
N SER A 65 9.00 4.26 0.23
CA SER A 65 10.00 5.19 -0.27
C SER A 65 10.45 4.70 -1.64
N GLY A 66 10.12 5.47 -2.68
CA GLY A 66 10.63 5.20 -4.01
C GLY A 66 12.12 5.47 -4.10
N ASP A 67 12.81 4.74 -4.99
CA ASP A 67 14.20 4.97 -5.34
C ASP A 67 14.39 4.80 -6.87
N PRO A 68 15.40 5.45 -7.48
CA PRO A 68 15.64 5.33 -8.93
C PRO A 68 15.97 3.92 -9.40
N GLY A 69 16.48 3.05 -8.52
CA GLY A 69 16.79 1.65 -8.80
C GLY A 69 15.59 0.71 -8.66
N LEU A 70 14.44 1.20 -8.20
CA LEU A 70 13.22 0.43 -7.96
C LEU A 70 13.40 -0.73 -6.96
N GLY A 71 14.35 -0.60 -6.03
CA GLY A 71 14.65 -1.61 -5.01
C GLY A 71 13.44 -1.94 -4.13
N TYR A 72 12.50 -1.02 -3.97
CA TYR A 72 11.25 -1.23 -3.23
C TYR A 72 10.30 -2.27 -3.83
N LEU A 73 10.45 -2.65 -5.12
CA LEU A 73 9.55 -3.62 -5.76
C LEU A 73 9.72 -5.04 -5.21
N GLY A 74 10.93 -5.45 -4.80
CA GLY A 74 11.16 -6.76 -4.20
C GLY A 74 10.36 -6.95 -2.91
N PRO A 75 10.56 -6.10 -1.89
CA PRO A 75 9.81 -6.16 -0.64
C PRO A 75 8.28 -6.07 -0.80
N LEU A 76 7.78 -5.27 -1.76
CA LEU A 76 6.34 -5.21 -2.03
C LEU A 76 5.79 -6.53 -2.57
N ALA A 77 6.53 -7.21 -3.46
CA ALA A 77 6.13 -8.51 -3.95
C ALA A 77 6.15 -9.55 -2.83
N GLU A 78 7.18 -9.54 -1.98
CA GLU A 78 7.28 -10.45 -0.83
C GLU A 78 6.12 -10.25 0.16
N LEU A 79 5.73 -8.99 0.43
CA LEU A 79 4.57 -8.68 1.25
C LEU A 79 3.27 -9.23 0.66
N ALA A 80 3.14 -9.28 -0.66
CA ALA A 80 2.00 -9.88 -1.35
C ALA A 80 2.11 -11.41 -1.51
N GLY A 81 3.07 -12.06 -0.85
CA GLY A 81 3.32 -13.50 -0.96
C GLY A 81 3.92 -13.94 -2.30
N MET A 82 4.47 -13.01 -3.07
CA MET A 82 5.06 -13.24 -4.39
C MET A 82 6.57 -12.95 -4.40
N ARG A 83 7.23 -13.25 -5.53
CA ARG A 83 8.62 -12.85 -5.77
C ARG A 83 8.74 -12.13 -7.10
N ALA A 84 9.26 -10.91 -7.06
CA ALA A 84 9.54 -10.14 -8.27
C ALA A 84 10.87 -10.60 -8.91
N PRO A 85 10.99 -10.53 -10.24
CA PRO A 85 12.28 -10.60 -10.92
C PRO A 85 13.27 -9.55 -10.40
N ALA A 86 14.56 -9.87 -10.37
CA ALA A 86 15.61 -8.92 -9.96
C ALA A 86 15.89 -7.82 -10.99
N GLU A 87 15.61 -8.08 -12.27
CA GLU A 87 15.80 -7.11 -13.36
C GLU A 87 14.69 -6.04 -13.32
N PRO A 88 15.01 -4.74 -13.21
CA PRO A 88 14.00 -3.70 -12.96
C PRO A 88 12.88 -3.60 -14.00
N ALA A 89 13.17 -3.79 -15.29
CA ALA A 89 12.14 -3.75 -16.32
C ALA A 89 11.22 -4.98 -16.23
N ALA A 90 11.77 -6.16 -15.93
CA ALA A 90 11.00 -7.38 -15.68
C ALA A 90 10.14 -7.26 -14.41
N ALA A 91 10.65 -6.66 -13.35
CA ALA A 91 9.88 -6.37 -12.14
C ALA A 91 8.67 -5.47 -12.45
N GLN A 92 8.87 -4.37 -13.18
CA GLN A 92 7.77 -3.48 -13.58
C GLN A 92 6.71 -4.20 -14.43
N ARG A 93 7.14 -5.02 -15.39
CA ARG A 93 6.23 -5.86 -16.20
C ARG A 93 5.44 -6.82 -15.31
N PHE A 94 6.11 -7.51 -14.40
CA PHE A 94 5.48 -8.39 -13.43
C PHE A 94 4.39 -7.67 -12.63
N PHE A 95 4.68 -6.52 -12.01
CA PHE A 95 3.68 -5.77 -11.24
C PHE A 95 2.48 -5.30 -12.07
N ARG A 96 2.71 -4.92 -13.33
CA ARG A 96 1.63 -4.53 -14.24
C ARG A 96 0.73 -5.71 -14.60
N ASP A 97 1.31 -6.89 -14.81
CA ASP A 97 0.62 -8.04 -15.39
C ASP A 97 -0.03 -8.93 -14.31
N SER A 98 0.57 -9.05 -13.11
CA SER A 98 0.05 -9.88 -12.01
C SER A 98 -0.67 -9.11 -10.91
N LEU A 99 -0.57 -7.78 -10.89
CA LEU A 99 -1.22 -6.87 -9.92
C LEU A 99 -1.12 -7.35 -8.46
N PRO A 100 0.08 -7.69 -7.94
CA PRO A 100 0.25 -8.13 -6.55
C PRO A 100 -0.06 -7.01 -5.55
N VAL A 101 0.06 -5.76 -5.99
CA VAL A 101 -0.33 -4.54 -5.28
C VAL A 101 -0.85 -3.53 -6.29
N ALA A 102 -1.75 -2.66 -5.83
CA ALA A 102 -2.26 -1.54 -6.61
C ALA A 102 -1.57 -0.23 -6.20
N PHE A 103 -0.89 0.43 -7.13
CA PHE A 103 -0.30 1.75 -6.90
C PHE A 103 -1.40 2.82 -6.91
N LEU A 104 -1.60 3.48 -5.76
CA LEU A 104 -2.72 4.41 -5.56
C LEU A 104 -2.40 5.85 -5.97
N TYR A 105 -1.22 6.35 -5.58
CA TYR A 105 -0.74 7.69 -5.91
C TYR A 105 0.78 7.78 -5.75
N HIS A 106 1.37 8.81 -6.34
CA HIS A 106 2.74 9.23 -6.07
C HIS A 106 2.71 10.56 -5.33
N GLY A 107 3.11 10.54 -4.05
CA GLY A 107 3.18 11.73 -3.22
C GLY A 107 4.42 12.55 -3.51
N ARG A 108 4.27 13.88 -3.57
CA ARG A 108 5.40 14.82 -3.52
C ARG A 108 5.43 15.49 -2.16
N GLY A 109 6.44 15.15 -1.36
CA GLY A 109 6.64 15.76 -0.04
C GLY A 109 7.04 17.23 -0.19
N VAL A 110 6.58 18.05 0.75
CA VAL A 110 7.08 19.41 0.96
C VAL A 110 7.65 19.49 2.36
N GLN A 111 8.73 20.24 2.53
CA GLN A 111 9.31 20.49 3.85
C GLN A 111 9.16 21.98 4.19
N GLY A 112 8.48 22.25 5.30
CA GLY A 112 8.43 23.58 5.88
C GLY A 112 9.75 23.87 6.60
N MET A 113 10.44 24.93 6.20
CA MET A 113 11.69 25.33 6.83
C MET A 113 11.58 26.74 7.42
N ASN A 114 12.15 26.93 8.62
CA ASN A 114 12.26 28.26 9.19
C ASN A 114 13.15 29.15 8.30
N ARG A 115 12.72 30.39 8.02
CA ARG A 115 13.44 31.35 7.16
C ARG A 115 14.88 31.63 7.60
N ARG A 116 15.22 31.38 8.87
CA ARG A 116 16.56 31.59 9.43
C ARG A 116 17.52 30.43 9.14
N VAL A 117 17.01 29.26 8.77
CA VAL A 117 17.85 28.09 8.44
C VAL A 117 18.41 28.30 7.03
N GLN A 118 19.73 28.29 6.94
CA GLN A 118 20.48 28.45 5.69
C GLN A 118 21.17 27.12 5.34
N GLY A 119 21.43 26.89 4.05
CA GLY A 119 22.23 25.75 3.59
C GLY A 119 21.50 24.41 3.46
N VAL A 120 20.18 24.37 3.61
CA VAL A 120 19.35 23.18 3.32
C VAL A 120 18.85 23.26 1.88
N ARG A 121 19.03 22.18 1.12
CA ARG A 121 18.53 21.98 -0.25
C ARG A 121 17.77 20.67 -0.35
#